data_AF-A0A949EEL2-F1
#
_entry.id   AF-A0A949EEL2-F1
#
_cell.length_a   1.000
_cell.length_b   1.000
_cell.length_c   1.000
_cell.angle_alpha   90.00
_cell.angle_beta   90.00
_cell.angle_gamma   90.00
#
_symmetry.space_group_name_H-M   'P 1'
#
loop_
_entity.id
_entity.type
_entity.pdbx_description
1 polymer ?
#
loop_
_entity_poly.entity_id
_entity_poly.type
_entity_poly.pdbx_seq_one_letter_code
_entity_poly.pdbx_strand_id
1 'polypeptide(L)'
;MVINNWNFLDMQMQEWDSFLINEVKIPKDKTHQISSLIAEEIARIPKESKKEIISSISNPIPMEDRLEELRAFQGWMDIAHNHRSPYISRAQVIVQNYVCFVYLGEACFKILKKYLEPGSVAKKCCNYLLNNPVRAFRNALAHSNWKYHDDFSSIIFYARKGDQASEPMIKWEVSGKDLGGWQALARCTAYTILTCLKS
;
A
#
# COMPACT_ATOMS: atom_id res chain seq x y z
N MET A 1 -21.59 13.78 -8.46
CA MET A 1 -21.45 12.30 -8.32
C MET A 1 -20.16 11.95 -9.03
N VAL A 2 -19.06 11.73 -8.30
CA VAL A 2 -17.80 11.31 -8.93
C VAL A 2 -18.05 9.88 -9.39
N ILE A 3 -18.04 9.64 -10.70
CA ILE A 3 -18.07 8.29 -11.25
C ILE A 3 -16.71 7.68 -10.88
N ASN A 4 -16.67 6.99 -9.76
CA ASN A 4 -15.47 6.30 -9.32
C ASN A 4 -15.22 5.14 -10.30
N ASN A 5 -14.22 5.28 -11.15
CA ASN A 5 -13.91 4.28 -12.17
C ASN A 5 -13.06 3.15 -11.55
N TRP A 6 -13.68 2.32 -10.71
CA TRP A 6 -13.01 1.16 -10.10
C TRP A 6 -12.45 0.21 -11.16
N ASN A 7 -13.12 0.08 -12.30
CA ASN A 7 -12.66 -0.71 -13.44
C ASN A 7 -11.26 -0.28 -13.91
N PHE A 8 -10.92 1.01 -13.84
CA PHE A 8 -9.59 1.47 -14.21
C PHE A 8 -8.52 0.97 -13.23
N LEU A 9 -8.77 1.06 -11.92
CA LEU A 9 -7.85 0.53 -10.92
C LEU A 9 -7.78 -1.01 -10.97
N ASP A 10 -8.89 -1.67 -11.24
CA ASP A 10 -8.95 -3.11 -11.45
C ASP A 10 -8.11 -3.56 -12.65
N MET A 11 -8.20 -2.85 -13.78
CA MET A 11 -7.34 -3.11 -14.95
C MET A 11 -5.86 -2.94 -14.62
N GLN A 12 -5.48 -1.92 -13.86
CA GLN A 12 -4.09 -1.72 -13.45
C GLN A 12 -3.57 -2.86 -12.56
N MET A 13 -4.43 -3.52 -11.79
CA MET A 13 -4.03 -4.62 -10.92
C MET A 13 -3.86 -5.96 -11.63
N GLN A 14 -4.33 -6.10 -12.87
CA GLN A 14 -4.26 -7.38 -13.62
C GLN A 14 -2.83 -7.87 -13.84
N GLU A 15 -1.87 -6.96 -14.05
CA GLU A 15 -0.45 -7.33 -14.20
C GLU A 15 0.12 -8.02 -12.94
N TRP A 16 -0.54 -7.84 -11.79
CA TRP A 16 -0.14 -8.35 -10.49
C TRP A 16 -0.92 -9.60 -10.04
N ASP A 17 -1.71 -10.23 -10.93
CA ASP A 17 -2.54 -11.40 -10.61
C ASP A 17 -1.78 -12.51 -9.87
N SER A 18 -0.60 -12.88 -10.37
CA SER A 18 0.22 -13.93 -9.73
C SER A 18 0.66 -13.54 -8.32
N PHE A 19 0.99 -12.27 -8.10
CA PHE A 19 1.33 -11.75 -6.79
C PHE A 19 0.10 -11.76 -5.86
N LEU A 20 -1.06 -11.32 -6.34
CA LEU A 20 -2.30 -11.32 -5.56
C LEU A 20 -2.72 -12.72 -5.10
N ILE A 21 -2.55 -13.73 -5.96
CA ILE A 21 -2.88 -15.12 -5.64
C ILE A 21 -1.85 -15.70 -4.67
N ASN A 22 -0.56 -15.61 -5.02
CA ASN A 22 0.49 -16.35 -4.32
C ASN A 22 0.87 -15.70 -3.00
N GLU A 23 0.90 -14.37 -2.93
CA GLU A 23 1.38 -13.63 -1.77
C GLU A 23 0.20 -13.14 -0.90
N VAL A 24 -0.77 -12.47 -1.51
CA VAL A 24 -1.92 -11.87 -0.80
C VAL A 24 -3.04 -12.89 -0.52
N LYS A 25 -2.97 -14.07 -1.14
CA LYS A 25 -3.95 -15.17 -1.02
C LYS A 25 -5.36 -14.75 -1.44
N ILE A 26 -5.45 -13.94 -2.50
CA ILE A 26 -6.71 -13.59 -3.15
C ILE A 26 -7.13 -14.75 -4.07
N PRO A 27 -8.39 -15.22 -4.02
CA PRO A 27 -8.90 -16.21 -4.97
C PRO A 27 -8.75 -15.73 -6.42
N LYS A 28 -8.38 -16.64 -7.34
CA LYS A 28 -8.13 -16.31 -8.76
C LYS A 28 -9.31 -15.62 -9.44
N ASP A 29 -10.53 -16.01 -9.10
CA ASP A 29 -11.78 -15.42 -9.59
C ASP A 29 -12.01 -13.98 -9.11
N LYS A 30 -11.22 -13.46 -8.16
CA LYS A 30 -11.37 -12.14 -7.57
C LYS A 30 -10.24 -11.15 -7.90
N THR A 31 -9.15 -11.61 -8.53
CA THR A 31 -7.96 -10.76 -8.74
C THR A 31 -8.19 -9.62 -9.73
N HIS A 32 -9.19 -9.75 -10.61
CA HIS A 32 -9.54 -8.74 -11.60
C HIS A 32 -10.54 -7.68 -11.08
N GLN A 33 -10.90 -7.71 -9.78
CA GLN A 33 -11.91 -6.84 -9.17
C GLN A 33 -11.45 -6.30 -7.81
N ILE A 34 -10.14 -6.13 -7.59
CA ILE A 34 -9.60 -5.73 -6.28
C ILE A 34 -10.21 -4.42 -5.78
N SER A 35 -10.17 -3.36 -6.59
CA SER A 35 -10.74 -2.05 -6.24
C SER A 35 -12.25 -2.15 -6.09
N SER A 36 -12.95 -2.79 -7.03
CA SER A 36 -14.41 -2.97 -6.95
C SER A 36 -14.84 -3.70 -5.68
N LEU A 37 -14.18 -4.80 -5.33
CA LEU A 37 -14.47 -5.58 -4.12
C LEU A 37 -14.13 -4.81 -2.85
N ILE A 38 -13.02 -4.06 -2.82
CA ILE A 38 -12.72 -3.17 -1.69
C ILE A 38 -13.84 -2.13 -1.51
N ALA A 39 -14.30 -1.51 -2.60
CA ALA A 39 -15.37 -0.52 -2.56
C ALA A 39 -16.69 -1.12 -2.04
N GLU A 40 -17.07 -2.31 -2.53
CA GLU A 40 -18.24 -3.04 -2.05
C GLU A 40 -18.15 -3.39 -0.56
N GLU A 41 -17.00 -3.89 -0.12
CA GLU A 41 -16.77 -4.25 1.28
C GLU A 41 -16.86 -3.01 2.19
N ILE A 42 -16.31 -1.87 1.77
CA ILE A 42 -16.47 -0.60 2.49
C ILE A 42 -17.93 -0.16 2.50
N ALA A 43 -18.65 -0.30 1.38
CA ALA A 43 -20.06 0.06 1.29
C ALA A 43 -20.92 -0.70 2.32
N ARG A 44 -20.58 -1.97 2.60
CA ARG A 44 -21.25 -2.84 3.59
C ARG A 44 -20.93 -2.52 5.05
N ILE A 45 -19.89 -1.72 5.34
CA ILE A 45 -19.57 -1.33 6.73
C ILE A 45 -20.74 -0.56 7.34
N PRO A 46 -21.18 -0.89 8.57
CA PRO A 46 -22.26 -0.18 9.26
C PRO A 46 -22.00 1.33 9.37
N LYS A 47 -23.06 2.14 9.29
CA LYS A 47 -22.97 3.61 9.30
C LYS A 47 -22.22 4.17 10.51
N GLU A 48 -22.45 3.61 11.70
CA GLU A 48 -21.77 4.08 12.92
C GLU A 48 -20.26 3.75 12.89
N SER A 49 -19.89 2.55 12.45
CA SER A 49 -18.48 2.19 12.23
C SER A 49 -17.83 3.07 11.16
N LYS A 50 -18.52 3.42 10.08
CA LYS A 50 -18.01 4.37 9.08
C LYS A 50 -17.71 5.73 9.67
N LYS A 51 -18.58 6.29 10.53
CA LYS A 51 -18.30 7.57 11.21
C LYS A 51 -17.04 7.50 12.05
N GLU A 52 -16.82 6.41 12.78
CA GLU A 52 -15.62 6.21 13.59
C GLU A 52 -14.35 6.10 12.71
N ILE A 53 -14.43 5.35 11.60
CA ILE A 53 -13.33 5.26 10.62
C ILE A 53 -13.02 6.66 10.05
N ILE A 54 -14.04 7.39 9.57
CA ILE A 54 -13.87 8.72 8.97
C ILE A 54 -13.25 9.68 9.99
N SER A 55 -13.75 9.69 11.23
CA SER A 55 -13.21 10.50 12.32
C SER A 55 -11.74 10.16 12.60
N SER A 56 -11.40 8.87 12.65
CA SER A 56 -10.03 8.40 12.90
C SER A 56 -9.06 8.77 11.78
N ILE A 57 -9.49 8.66 10.51
CA ILE A 57 -8.65 9.01 9.35
C ILE A 57 -8.49 10.52 9.23
N SER A 58 -9.55 11.29 9.50
CA SER A 58 -9.61 12.75 9.30
C SER A 58 -8.99 13.56 10.44
N ASN A 59 -8.41 12.91 11.46
CA ASN A 59 -7.77 13.57 12.59
C ASN A 59 -6.26 13.21 12.66
N PRO A 60 -5.34 14.19 12.76
CA PRO A 60 -5.57 15.64 12.73
C PRO A 60 -5.70 16.22 11.32
N ILE A 61 -5.49 15.41 10.27
CA ILE A 61 -5.48 15.86 8.88
C ILE A 61 -6.80 15.44 8.21
N PRO A 62 -7.58 16.39 7.66
CA PRO A 62 -8.80 16.11 6.91
C PRO A 62 -8.60 15.08 5.80
N MET A 63 -9.63 14.27 5.54
CA MET A 63 -9.57 13.25 4.49
C MET A 63 -9.34 13.84 3.08
N GLU A 64 -9.85 15.05 2.82
CA GLU A 64 -9.61 15.75 1.54
C GLU A 64 -8.13 16.02 1.33
N ASP A 65 -7.45 16.55 2.34
CA ASP A 65 -6.02 16.87 2.26
C ASP A 65 -5.20 15.59 2.04
N ARG A 66 -5.59 14.46 2.64
CA ARG A 66 -4.95 13.16 2.37
C ARG A 66 -5.14 12.69 0.93
N LEU A 67 -6.30 12.94 0.34
CA LEU A 67 -6.57 12.62 -1.06
C LEU A 67 -5.77 13.52 -2.00
N GLU A 68 -5.66 14.82 -1.69
CA GLU A 68 -4.79 15.74 -2.43
C GLU A 68 -3.33 15.30 -2.38
N GLU A 69 -2.83 14.89 -1.21
CA GLU A 69 -1.47 14.34 -1.12
C GLU A 69 -1.28 13.07 -1.95
N LEU A 70 -2.29 12.20 -2.00
CA LEU A 70 -2.21 10.99 -2.81
C LEU A 70 -2.22 11.30 -4.31
N ARG A 71 -2.95 12.35 -4.74
CA ARG A 71 -2.95 12.87 -6.12
C ARG A 71 -1.61 13.52 -6.47
N ALA A 72 -1.08 14.37 -5.59
CA ALA A 72 0.23 14.99 -5.77
C ALA A 72 1.33 13.93 -5.87
N PHE A 73 1.27 12.90 -5.03
CA PHE A 73 2.14 11.74 -5.11
C PHE A 73 2.04 11.01 -6.46
N GLN A 74 0.84 10.76 -6.98
CA GLN A 74 0.66 10.15 -8.30
C GLN A 74 1.27 11.03 -9.40
N GLY A 75 1.01 12.35 -9.38
CA GLY A 75 1.61 13.29 -10.33
C GLY A 75 3.14 13.29 -10.27
N TRP A 76 3.74 13.24 -9.07
CA TRP A 76 5.18 13.07 -8.91
C TRP A 76 5.68 11.76 -9.51
N MET A 77 4.94 10.65 -9.36
CA MET A 77 5.32 9.36 -9.97
C MET A 77 5.29 9.41 -11.48
N ASP A 78 4.28 10.04 -12.07
CA ASP A 78 4.16 10.19 -13.51
C ASP A 78 5.31 11.06 -14.06
N ILE A 79 5.67 12.15 -13.36
CA ILE A 79 6.81 12.99 -13.75
C ILE A 79 8.11 12.21 -13.60
N ALA A 80 8.41 11.68 -12.42
CA ALA A 80 9.70 11.06 -12.10
C ALA A 80 9.98 9.82 -12.96
N HIS A 81 8.96 9.00 -13.23
CA HIS A 81 9.09 7.80 -14.07
C HIS A 81 9.54 8.13 -15.50
N ASN A 82 9.12 9.29 -16.02
CA ASN A 82 9.48 9.74 -17.36
C ASN A 82 10.88 10.38 -17.45
N HIS A 83 11.58 10.56 -16.32
CA HIS A 83 12.91 11.17 -16.29
C HIS A 83 14.01 10.13 -16.03
N ARG A 84 14.94 10.02 -16.98
CA ARG A 84 16.11 9.14 -16.85
C ARG A 84 17.24 9.84 -16.09
N SER A 85 17.22 9.74 -14.78
CA SER A 85 18.31 10.20 -13.92
C SER A 85 18.43 9.31 -12.68
N PRO A 86 19.62 8.79 -12.35
CA PRO A 86 19.80 7.95 -11.17
C PRO A 86 19.46 8.68 -9.86
N TYR A 87 19.59 10.00 -9.83
CA TYR A 87 19.18 10.82 -8.69
C TYR A 87 17.67 10.88 -8.56
N ILE A 88 16.96 11.08 -9.67
CA ILE A 88 15.50 11.13 -9.70
C ILE A 88 14.93 9.75 -9.37
N SER A 89 15.44 8.67 -9.96
CA SER A 89 14.97 7.31 -9.67
C SER A 89 15.16 6.94 -8.20
N ARG A 90 16.29 7.32 -7.59
CA ARG A 90 16.53 7.10 -6.15
C ARG A 90 15.53 7.88 -5.29
N ALA A 91 15.31 9.16 -5.59
CA ALA A 91 14.34 9.98 -4.89
C ALA A 91 12.91 9.44 -5.05
N GLN A 92 12.54 9.03 -6.26
CA GLN A 92 11.25 8.40 -6.57
C GLN A 92 10.99 7.20 -5.68
N VAL A 93 11.90 6.23 -5.60
CA VAL A 93 11.72 5.03 -4.79
C VAL A 93 11.64 5.35 -3.30
N ILE A 94 12.43 6.32 -2.81
CA ILE A 94 12.36 6.76 -1.41
C ILE A 94 10.96 7.30 -1.11
N VAL A 95 10.47 8.23 -1.93
CA VAL A 95 9.14 8.83 -1.78
C VAL A 95 8.06 7.76 -1.89
N GLN A 96 8.15 6.89 -2.89
CA GLN A 96 7.19 5.82 -3.14
C GLN A 96 7.09 4.87 -1.96
N ASN A 97 8.24 4.45 -1.41
CA ASN A 97 8.28 3.55 -0.26
C ASN A 97 7.76 4.22 1.01
N TYR A 98 8.11 5.48 1.26
CA TYR A 98 7.57 6.23 2.39
C TYR A 98 6.06 6.34 2.30
N VAL A 99 5.53 6.78 1.16
CA VAL A 99 4.08 6.97 0.97
C VAL A 99 3.35 5.63 1.08
N CYS A 100 3.79 4.60 0.37
CA CYS A 100 3.11 3.30 0.31
C CYS A 100 3.10 2.56 1.65
N PHE A 101 4.20 2.59 2.40
CA PHE A 101 4.38 1.69 3.55
C PHE A 101 4.35 2.42 4.90
N VAL A 102 4.78 3.68 4.97
CA VAL A 102 4.75 4.48 6.20
C VAL A 102 3.46 5.30 6.26
N TYR A 103 3.29 6.24 5.34
CA TYR A 103 2.17 7.18 5.37
C TYR A 103 0.82 6.45 5.27
N LEU A 104 0.59 5.66 4.21
CA LEU A 104 -0.70 4.99 4.00
C LEU A 104 -1.01 3.90 5.03
N GLY A 105 0.03 3.26 5.55
CA GLY A 105 -0.07 2.27 6.63
C GLY A 105 -0.73 2.87 7.88
N GLU A 106 -0.25 4.02 8.33
CA GLU A 106 -0.83 4.73 9.48
C GLU A 106 -2.14 5.45 9.11
N ALA A 107 -2.17 6.13 7.97
CA ALA A 107 -3.26 7.02 7.58
C ALA A 107 -4.57 6.28 7.29
N CYS A 108 -4.53 5.02 6.83
CA CYS A 108 -5.77 4.31 6.46
C CYS A 108 -5.76 2.81 6.76
N PHE A 109 -4.70 2.05 6.43
CA PHE A 109 -4.79 0.59 6.48
C PHE A 109 -5.00 0.04 7.89
N LYS A 110 -4.26 0.59 8.89
CA LYS A 110 -4.40 0.16 10.30
C LYS A 110 -5.79 0.41 10.86
N ILE A 111 -6.42 1.51 10.45
CA ILE A 111 -7.75 1.91 10.91
C ILE A 111 -8.78 0.99 10.28
N LEU A 112 -8.80 0.92 8.94
CA LEU A 112 -9.85 0.20 8.22
C LEU A 112 -9.85 -1.31 8.54
N LYS A 113 -8.68 -1.94 8.66
CA LYS A 113 -8.53 -3.37 8.96
C LYS A 113 -9.38 -3.84 10.17
N LYS A 114 -9.60 -2.98 11.15
CA LYS A 114 -10.35 -3.30 12.38
C LYS A 114 -11.84 -3.55 12.11
N TYR A 115 -12.39 -2.97 11.04
CA TYR A 115 -13.82 -2.99 10.72
C TYR A 115 -14.17 -3.93 9.57
N LEU A 116 -13.18 -4.49 8.89
CA LEU A 116 -13.38 -5.40 7.76
C LEU A 116 -13.67 -6.82 8.25
N GLU A 117 -14.46 -7.55 7.48
CA GLU A 117 -14.80 -8.94 7.75
C GLU A 117 -13.56 -9.85 7.62
N PRO A 118 -13.39 -10.86 8.51
CA PRO A 118 -12.36 -11.88 8.33
C PRO A 118 -12.45 -12.56 6.96
N GLY A 119 -11.31 -12.63 6.25
CA GLY A 119 -11.23 -13.29 4.94
C GLY A 119 -11.64 -12.42 3.74
N SER A 120 -12.19 -11.22 3.98
CA SER A 120 -12.53 -10.24 2.93
C SER A 120 -11.28 -9.82 2.13
N VAL A 121 -11.48 -9.39 0.88
CA VAL A 121 -10.38 -8.95 0.00
C VAL A 121 -9.67 -7.74 0.59
N ALA A 122 -10.42 -6.71 1.01
CA ALA A 122 -9.85 -5.53 1.63
C ALA A 122 -9.05 -5.88 2.89
N LYS A 123 -9.53 -6.83 3.70
CA LYS A 123 -8.81 -7.22 4.92
C LYS A 123 -7.52 -7.95 4.59
N LYS A 124 -7.51 -8.80 3.56
CA LYS A 124 -6.30 -9.46 3.07
C LYS A 124 -5.28 -8.45 2.54
N CYS A 125 -5.70 -7.47 1.74
CA CYS A 125 -4.83 -6.38 1.25
C CYS A 125 -4.22 -5.59 2.41
N CYS A 126 -5.04 -5.10 3.36
CA CYS A 126 -4.56 -4.38 4.54
C CYS A 126 -3.65 -5.26 5.42
N ASN A 127 -3.97 -6.54 5.60
CA ASN A 127 -3.13 -7.46 6.35
C ASN A 127 -1.75 -7.63 5.71
N TYR A 128 -1.70 -7.86 4.40
CA TYR A 128 -0.45 -8.03 3.68
C TYR A 128 0.44 -6.79 3.81
N LEU A 129 -0.13 -5.60 3.61
CA LEU A 129 0.59 -4.32 3.68
C LEU A 129 1.05 -3.94 5.10
N LEU A 130 0.42 -4.48 6.15
CA LEU A 130 0.74 -4.15 7.55
C LEU A 130 1.64 -5.17 8.26
N ASN A 131 1.75 -6.38 7.70
CA ASN A 131 2.48 -7.50 8.30
C ASN A 131 3.75 -7.83 7.52
N ASN A 132 4.51 -8.82 7.99
CA ASN A 132 5.67 -9.32 7.25
C ASN A 132 5.22 -9.90 5.89
N PRO A 133 6.00 -9.70 4.81
CA PRO A 133 7.34 -9.10 4.79
C PRO A 133 7.35 -7.54 4.78
N VAL A 134 6.25 -6.90 4.38
CA VAL A 134 6.16 -5.43 4.19
C VAL A 134 6.48 -4.65 5.47
N ARG A 135 6.03 -5.13 6.64
CA ARG A 135 6.33 -4.53 7.96
C ARG A 135 7.83 -4.45 8.23
N ALA A 136 8.56 -5.54 7.98
CA ALA A 136 10.00 -5.61 8.21
C ALA A 136 10.74 -4.64 7.27
N PHE A 137 10.34 -4.62 6.00
CA PHE A 137 10.88 -3.70 5.01
C PHE A 137 10.66 -2.23 5.38
N ARG A 138 9.41 -1.86 5.73
CA ARG A 138 9.06 -0.51 6.21
C ARG A 138 9.92 -0.08 7.41
N ASN A 139 10.07 -0.97 8.39
CA ASN A 139 10.88 -0.67 9.57
C ASN A 139 12.35 -0.47 9.20
N ALA A 140 12.89 -1.28 8.29
CA ALA A 140 14.26 -1.11 7.81
C ALA A 140 14.45 0.22 7.08
N LEU A 141 13.48 0.65 6.26
CA LEU A 141 13.48 1.97 5.62
C LEU A 141 13.51 3.12 6.64
N ALA A 142 12.63 3.06 7.65
CA ALA A 142 12.51 4.10 8.67
C ALA A 142 13.76 4.23 9.57
N HIS A 143 14.55 3.16 9.67
CA HIS A 143 15.77 3.12 10.50
C HIS A 143 17.06 3.11 9.68
N SER A 144 17.01 3.48 8.39
CA SER A 144 18.18 3.55 7.51
C SER A 144 18.94 2.22 7.36
N ASN A 145 18.27 1.09 7.55
CA ASN A 145 18.83 -0.27 7.46
C ASN A 145 18.64 -0.86 6.06
N TRP A 146 18.86 -0.08 5.01
CA TRP A 146 18.64 -0.52 3.64
C TRP A 146 19.61 0.15 2.68
N LYS A 147 19.81 -0.47 1.52
CA LYS A 147 20.55 0.08 0.38
C LYS A 147 20.05 -0.55 -0.91
N TYR A 148 20.35 0.10 -2.04
CA TYR A 148 20.25 -0.57 -3.33
C TYR A 148 21.27 -1.70 -3.44
N HIS A 149 20.93 -2.72 -4.21
CA HIS A 149 21.93 -3.57 -4.83
C HIS A 149 22.79 -2.73 -5.80
N ASP A 150 24.03 -3.16 -6.06
CA ASP A 150 25.00 -2.37 -6.84
C ASP A 150 24.55 -2.13 -8.29
N ASP A 151 23.72 -3.04 -8.82
CA ASP A 151 23.10 -2.97 -10.15
C ASP A 151 21.68 -2.36 -10.15
N PHE A 152 21.20 -1.87 -8.99
CA PHE A 152 19.86 -1.30 -8.79
C PHE A 152 18.68 -2.25 -9.06
N SER A 153 18.91 -3.55 -9.21
CA SER A 153 17.85 -4.53 -9.51
C SER A 153 16.93 -4.80 -8.31
N SER A 154 17.43 -4.56 -7.10
CA SER A 154 16.73 -4.86 -5.84
C SER A 154 17.11 -3.88 -4.72
N ILE A 155 16.33 -3.92 -3.64
CA ILE A 155 16.67 -3.29 -2.37
C ILE A 155 17.11 -4.38 -1.40
N ILE A 156 18.30 -4.20 -0.85
CA ILE A 156 18.80 -4.97 0.29
C ILE A 156 18.36 -4.25 1.55
N PHE A 157 17.77 -4.97 2.50
CA PHE A 157 17.43 -4.42 3.79
C PHE A 157 17.80 -5.39 4.92
N TYR A 158 18.03 -4.84 6.11
CA TYR A 158 18.43 -5.59 7.28
C TYR A 158 17.32 -5.54 8.31
N ALA A 159 16.83 -6.72 8.70
CA ALA A 159 15.75 -6.87 9.65
C ALA A 159 15.94 -8.13 10.50
N ARG A 160 15.42 -8.10 11.73
CA ARG A 160 15.43 -9.26 12.63
C ARG A 160 14.41 -10.30 12.17
N LYS A 161 14.68 -11.59 12.45
CA LYS A 161 13.77 -12.68 12.10
C LYS A 161 12.58 -12.75 13.07
N GLY A 162 12.82 -12.51 14.35
CA GLY A 162 11.83 -12.42 15.42
C GLY A 162 11.68 -11.02 15.99
N ASP A 163 10.95 -10.93 17.11
CA ASP A 163 10.58 -9.66 17.75
C ASP A 163 11.55 -9.27 18.90
N GLN A 164 12.57 -10.09 19.19
CA GLN A 164 13.54 -9.82 20.27
C GLN A 164 14.59 -8.79 19.83
N ALA A 165 14.79 -7.72 20.62
CA ALA A 165 15.74 -6.67 20.31
C ALA A 165 17.21 -7.15 20.23
N SER A 166 17.53 -8.24 20.94
CA SER A 166 18.84 -8.88 20.97
C SER A 166 19.12 -9.77 19.75
N GLU A 167 18.13 -10.10 18.94
CA GLU A 167 18.37 -10.89 17.73
C GLU A 167 19.19 -10.10 16.70
N PRO A 168 20.14 -10.76 16.01
CA PRO A 168 20.91 -10.11 14.97
C PRO A 168 20.00 -9.75 13.80
N MET A 169 20.26 -8.59 13.19
CA MET A 169 19.66 -8.27 11.90
C MET A 169 20.27 -9.18 10.84
N ILE A 170 19.42 -9.79 10.02
CA ILE A 170 19.86 -10.58 8.87
C ILE A 170 19.56 -9.81 7.58
N LYS A 171 20.32 -10.13 6.53
CA LYS A 171 20.14 -9.56 5.20
C LYS A 171 18.89 -10.15 4.55
N TRP A 172 18.03 -9.29 4.05
CA TRP A 172 16.89 -9.59 3.19
C TRP A 172 17.02 -8.84 1.88
N GLU A 173 16.25 -9.27 0.89
CA GLU A 173 16.22 -8.66 -0.43
C GLU A 173 14.77 -8.58 -0.93
N VAL A 174 14.42 -7.46 -1.55
CA VAL A 174 13.16 -7.29 -2.27
C VAL A 174 13.48 -6.88 -3.69
N SER A 175 13.03 -7.68 -4.67
CA SER A 175 13.25 -7.39 -6.08
C SER A 175 12.43 -6.17 -6.51
N GLY A 176 12.84 -5.49 -7.58
CA GLY A 176 12.03 -4.41 -8.16
C GLY A 176 10.61 -4.84 -8.54
N LYS A 177 10.44 -6.11 -8.96
CA LYS A 177 9.12 -6.69 -9.28
C LYS A 177 8.25 -6.83 -8.04
N ASP A 178 8.78 -7.43 -6.96
CA ASP A 178 8.01 -7.61 -5.73
C ASP A 178 7.64 -6.25 -5.11
N LEU A 179 8.59 -5.33 -5.09
CA LEU A 179 8.38 -3.97 -4.61
C LEU A 179 7.30 -3.25 -5.43
N GLY A 180 7.33 -3.39 -6.76
CA GLY A 180 6.30 -2.86 -7.65
C GLY A 180 4.90 -3.37 -7.30
N GLY A 181 4.76 -4.67 -7.05
CA GLY A 181 3.49 -5.29 -6.64
C GLY A 181 3.00 -4.76 -5.28
N TRP A 182 3.90 -4.61 -4.31
CA TRP A 182 3.56 -4.04 -3.00
C TRP A 182 3.07 -2.59 -3.11
N GLN A 183 3.76 -1.79 -3.93
CA GLN A 183 3.43 -0.38 -4.15
C GLN A 183 2.13 -0.22 -4.94
N ALA A 184 1.89 -1.05 -5.96
CA ALA A 184 0.64 -1.09 -6.71
C ALA A 184 -0.54 -1.44 -5.80
N LEU A 185 -0.41 -2.49 -4.99
CA LEU A 185 -1.42 -2.89 -4.02
C LEU A 185 -1.72 -1.77 -3.01
N ALA A 186 -0.69 -1.12 -2.47
CA ALA A 186 -0.85 -0.02 -1.53
C ALA A 186 -1.64 1.15 -2.13
N ARG A 187 -1.27 1.58 -3.35
CA ARG A 187 -1.95 2.68 -4.05
C ARG A 187 -3.40 2.33 -4.37
N CYS A 188 -3.65 1.18 -4.99
CA CYS A 188 -5.00 0.73 -5.33
C CYS A 188 -5.90 0.67 -4.08
N THR A 189 -5.38 0.07 -3.01
CA THR A 189 -6.11 -0.06 -1.74
C THR A 189 -6.41 1.32 -1.15
N ALA A 190 -5.41 2.19 -1.01
CA ALA A 190 -5.59 3.51 -0.40
C ALA A 190 -6.52 4.42 -1.22
N TYR A 191 -6.36 4.49 -2.54
CA TYR A 191 -7.22 5.29 -3.40
C TYR A 191 -8.67 4.86 -3.28
N THR A 192 -8.93 3.55 -3.31
CA THR A 192 -10.30 3.03 -3.16
C THR A 192 -10.88 3.40 -1.80
N ILE A 193 -10.10 3.21 -0.72
CA ILE A 193 -10.53 3.50 0.65
C ILE A 193 -10.89 4.97 0.83
N LEU A 194 -9.96 5.86 0.53
CA LEU A 194 -10.14 7.29 0.78
C LEU A 194 -11.28 7.87 -0.08
N THR A 195 -11.42 7.39 -1.31
CA THR A 195 -12.49 7.84 -2.20
C THR A 195 -13.87 7.34 -1.73
N CYS A 196 -13.98 6.09 -1.25
CA CYS A 196 -15.23 5.54 -0.72
C CYS A 196 -15.68 6.16 0.61
N LEU A 197 -14.72 6.62 1.42
CA LEU A 197 -15.03 7.19 2.74
C LEU A 197 -15.23 8.71 2.72
N LYS A 198 -14.79 9.38 1.65
CA LYS A 198 -15.08 10.79 1.39
C LYS A 198 -16.56 11.02 1.01
N SER A 199 -17.18 10.05 0.34
CA SER A 199 -18.57 10.09 -0.14
C SER A 199 -19.58 9.78 0.95
#